data_AF-A0A1Y3RIA7-F1
#
_entry.id   AF-A0A1Y3RIA7-F1
#
_cell.length_a   1.000
_cell.length_b   1.000
_cell.length_c   1.000
_cell.angle_alpha   90.00
_cell.angle_beta   90.00
_cell.angle_gamma   90.00
#
_symmetry.space_group_name_H-M   'P 1'
#
loop_
_entity.id
_entity.type
_entity.pdbx_description
1 polymer ?
#
loop_
_entity_poly.entity_id
_entity_poly.type
_entity_poly.pdbx_seq_one_letter_code
_entity_poly.pdbx_strand_id
1 'polypeptide(L)'
;MDGYNGAFTGQQIDEAIGTVLRSGAKTVPFTSGQWSGGTLRIGASSHGLKSGAFHYVLQQRVSDVLKSGTWAVAGTSVTYESESGDVVLTSVTAFDGSITFFGQQKDPTQAVK
;
A
#
# COMPACT_ATOMS: atom_id res chain seq x y z
N MET A 1 -33.46 -31.43 -2.35
CA MET A 1 -32.25 -30.80 -2.89
C MET A 1 -32.69 -29.48 -3.44
N ASP A 2 -32.67 -28.44 -2.61
CA ASP A 2 -33.11 -27.10 -3.01
C ASP A 2 -31.94 -26.42 -3.70
N GLY A 3 -31.97 -26.43 -5.02
CA GLY A 3 -30.99 -25.74 -5.85
C GLY A 3 -31.11 -24.24 -5.65
N TYR A 4 -29.99 -23.59 -5.34
CA TYR A 4 -29.87 -22.14 -5.33
C TYR A 4 -30.23 -21.58 -6.72
N ASN A 5 -31.37 -20.89 -6.83
CA ASN A 5 -31.82 -20.19 -8.04
C ASN A 5 -31.62 -18.66 -7.93
N GLY A 6 -30.61 -18.22 -7.17
CA GLY A 6 -30.33 -16.79 -7.00
C GLY A 6 -29.52 -16.25 -8.18
N ALA A 7 -30.17 -15.51 -9.08
CA ALA A 7 -29.44 -14.61 -9.97
C ALA A 7 -28.65 -13.61 -9.10
N PHE A 8 -27.36 -13.42 -9.41
CA PHE A 8 -26.56 -12.41 -8.73
C PHE A 8 -27.25 -11.05 -8.86
N THR A 9 -27.50 -10.39 -7.74
CA THR A 9 -28.10 -9.05 -7.75
C THR A 9 -27.09 -8.05 -8.31
N GLY A 10 -27.57 -6.96 -8.91
CA GLY A 10 -26.71 -5.87 -9.36
C GLY A 10 -25.80 -5.35 -8.23
N GLN A 11 -26.31 -5.32 -6.99
CA GLN A 11 -25.53 -4.96 -5.81
C GLN A 11 -24.42 -5.97 -5.48
N GLN A 12 -24.66 -7.28 -5.63
CA GLN A 12 -23.64 -8.30 -5.45
C GLN A 12 -22.55 -8.21 -6.53
N ILE A 13 -22.93 -7.86 -7.76
CA ILE A 13 -22.00 -7.62 -8.87
C ILE A 13 -21.21 -6.32 -8.61
N ASP A 14 -21.85 -5.25 -8.16
CA ASP A 14 -21.20 -3.97 -7.86
C ASP A 14 -20.29 -4.05 -6.62
N GLU A 15 -20.66 -4.84 -5.61
CA GLU A 15 -19.76 -5.17 -4.48
C GLU A 15 -18.61 -6.05 -4.91
N ALA A 16 -18.84 -7.06 -5.77
CA ALA A 16 -17.78 -7.91 -6.28
C ALA A 16 -16.81 -7.13 -7.18
N ILE A 17 -17.33 -6.32 -8.11
CA ILE A 17 -16.55 -5.43 -8.99
C ILE A 17 -15.86 -4.37 -8.14
N GLY A 18 -16.57 -3.73 -7.21
CA GLY A 18 -16.00 -2.77 -6.27
C GLY A 18 -14.91 -3.38 -5.40
N THR A 19 -15.03 -4.64 -4.99
CA THR A 19 -14.00 -5.39 -4.23
C THR A 19 -12.81 -5.77 -5.10
N VAL A 20 -13.04 -6.21 -6.33
CA VAL A 20 -11.99 -6.54 -7.31
C VAL A 20 -11.21 -5.27 -7.71
N LEU A 21 -11.89 -4.13 -7.87
CA LEU A 21 -11.28 -2.84 -8.21
C LEU A 21 -10.65 -2.14 -6.99
N ARG A 22 -11.12 -2.40 -5.76
CA ARG A 22 -10.49 -1.96 -4.49
C ARG A 22 -9.22 -2.72 -4.13
N SER A 23 -8.77 -3.67 -4.97
CA SER A 23 -7.36 -4.10 -4.99
C SER A 23 -6.39 -2.99 -5.46
N GLY A 24 -6.92 -1.78 -5.71
CA GLY A 24 -6.24 -0.59 -6.15
C GLY A 24 -5.01 -0.24 -5.31
N ALA A 25 -3.95 0.12 -6.04
CA ALA A 25 -2.74 0.62 -5.45
C ALA A 25 -3.01 1.86 -4.60
N LYS A 26 -2.38 1.97 -3.43
CA LYS A 26 -2.48 3.16 -2.58
C LYS A 26 -1.17 3.92 -2.59
N THR A 27 -1.20 5.15 -3.05
CA THR A 27 -0.03 6.04 -3.11
C THR A 27 -0.06 7.02 -1.94
N VAL A 28 1.04 7.09 -1.20
CA VAL A 28 1.24 8.04 -0.10
C VAL A 28 2.37 9.00 -0.50
N PRO A 29 2.08 10.29 -0.72
CA PRO A 29 3.12 11.29 -0.92
C PRO A 29 3.76 11.66 0.42
N PHE A 30 5.03 12.06 0.37
CA PHE A 30 5.75 12.59 1.52
C PHE A 30 6.79 13.64 1.12
N THR A 31 7.26 14.39 2.11
CA THR A 31 8.27 15.43 2.00
C THR A 31 9.47 15.10 2.88
N SER A 32 10.62 15.67 2.53
CA SER A 32 11.86 15.65 3.27
C SER A 32 11.70 16.13 4.72
N GLY A 33 10.78 17.06 4.98
CA GLY A 33 10.47 17.54 6.33
C GLY A 33 9.77 16.53 7.26
N GLN A 34 9.24 15.42 6.72
CA GLN A 34 8.62 14.35 7.52
C GLN A 34 9.63 13.31 8.00
N TRP A 35 10.88 13.37 7.53
CA TRP A 35 11.94 12.51 7.99
C TRP A 35 12.50 13.01 9.33
N SER A 36 12.77 12.10 10.25
CA SER A 36 13.41 12.38 11.53
C SER A 36 14.45 11.31 11.84
N GLY A 37 15.69 11.71 12.10
CA GLY A 37 16.77 10.77 12.43
C GLY A 37 17.05 9.72 11.35
N GLY A 38 16.82 10.04 10.08
CA GLY A 38 16.95 9.10 8.96
C GLY A 38 15.75 8.17 8.76
N THR A 39 14.67 8.38 9.50
CA THR A 39 13.46 7.55 9.45
C THR A 39 12.24 8.37 9.05
N LEU A 40 11.37 7.78 8.23
CA LEU A 40 10.04 8.30 7.95
C LEU A 40 9.01 7.19 8.17
N ARG A 41 7.93 7.50 8.90
CA ARG A 41 6.84 6.57 9.20
C ARG A 41 5.61 6.89 8.36
N ILE A 42 5.16 5.90 7.59
CA ILE A 42 3.87 5.92 6.91
C ILE A 42 2.88 5.16 7.78
N GLY A 43 1.97 5.89 8.42
CA GLY A 43 1.02 5.31 9.35
C GLY A 43 0.09 4.26 8.71
N ALA A 44 -0.33 3.26 9.49
CA ALA A 44 -1.23 2.18 9.06
C ALA A 44 -2.47 2.67 8.28
N SER A 45 -3.09 3.76 8.75
CA SER A 45 -4.27 4.40 8.12
C SER A 45 -3.99 4.94 6.72
N SER A 46 -2.72 5.22 6.39
CA SER A 46 -2.29 5.85 5.15
C SER A 46 -2.04 4.87 4.02
N HIS A 47 -1.79 3.58 4.30
CA HIS A 47 -1.48 2.60 3.24
C HIS A 47 -2.46 1.42 3.15
N GLY A 48 -3.23 1.13 4.21
CA GLY A 48 -4.28 0.10 4.16
C GLY A 48 -3.74 -1.33 3.96
N LEU A 49 -2.49 -1.59 4.31
CA LEU A 49 -1.94 -2.95 4.30
C LEU A 49 -2.48 -3.71 5.52
N LYS A 50 -2.61 -5.03 5.40
CA LYS A 50 -3.07 -5.90 6.50
C LYS A 50 -1.95 -6.77 7.09
N SER A 51 -0.80 -6.83 6.43
CA SER A 51 0.34 -7.66 6.83
C SER A 51 1.63 -7.10 6.23
N GLY A 52 2.77 -7.65 6.69
CA GLY A 52 4.09 -7.33 6.15
C GLY A 52 4.41 -7.96 4.79
N ALA A 53 3.48 -8.72 4.20
CA ALA A 53 3.60 -9.22 2.84
C ALA A 53 2.92 -8.25 1.87
N PHE A 54 3.71 -7.37 1.25
CA PHE A 54 3.22 -6.35 0.32
C PHE A 54 4.21 -6.08 -0.79
N HIS A 55 3.69 -5.60 -1.91
CA HIS A 55 4.49 -5.04 -2.98
C HIS A 55 4.47 -3.53 -2.88
N TYR A 56 5.56 -2.88 -3.28
CA TYR A 56 5.61 -1.42 -3.32
C TYR A 56 6.49 -0.89 -4.45
N VAL A 57 6.26 0.38 -4.78
CA VAL A 57 7.14 1.19 -5.62
C VAL A 57 7.44 2.47 -4.85
N LEU A 58 8.73 2.70 -4.57
CA LEU A 58 9.24 3.93 -3.93
C LEU A 58 9.83 4.85 -5.01
N GLN A 59 9.50 6.13 -4.94
CA GLN A 59 9.96 7.14 -5.89
C GLN A 59 10.41 8.40 -5.15
N GLN A 60 11.49 9.01 -5.63
CA GLN A 60 11.96 10.32 -5.21
C GLN A 60 11.48 11.37 -6.22
N ARG A 61 11.07 12.55 -5.73
CA ARG A 61 10.85 13.72 -6.55
C ARG A 61 12.18 14.39 -6.88
N VAL A 62 12.51 14.48 -8.17
CA VAL A 62 13.71 15.15 -8.69
C VAL A 62 13.25 16.12 -9.77
N SER A 63 13.43 17.42 -9.54
CA SER A 63 12.95 18.49 -10.44
C SER A 63 11.48 18.30 -10.83
N ASP A 64 10.62 18.14 -9.81
CA ASP A 64 9.17 17.90 -9.93
C ASP A 64 8.72 16.61 -10.63
N VAL A 65 9.65 15.72 -10.98
CA VAL A 65 9.36 14.42 -11.57
C VAL A 65 9.61 13.30 -10.57
N LEU A 66 8.65 12.40 -10.40
CA LEU A 66 8.83 11.18 -9.61
C LEU A 66 9.69 10.17 -10.37
N LYS A 67 10.81 9.77 -9.78
CA LYS A 67 11.78 8.82 -10.34
C LYS A 67 12.00 7.66 -9.38
N SER A 68 11.91 6.45 -9.90
CA SER A 68 12.42 5.24 -9.24
C SER A 68 13.89 5.04 -9.58
N GLY A 69 14.60 4.20 -8.81
CA GLY A 69 15.99 3.83 -9.10
C GLY A 69 17.02 4.95 -8.89
N THR A 70 16.63 6.08 -8.28
CA THR A 70 17.61 7.06 -7.80
C THR A 70 18.44 6.47 -6.67
N TRP A 71 19.62 7.04 -6.42
CA TRP A 71 20.48 6.59 -5.32
C TRP A 71 19.78 6.68 -3.95
N ALA A 72 18.95 7.72 -3.73
CA ALA A 72 18.21 7.87 -2.47
C ALA A 72 17.17 6.77 -2.31
N VAL A 73 16.44 6.43 -3.38
CA VAL A 73 15.48 5.31 -3.38
C VAL A 73 16.19 3.98 -3.16
N ALA A 74 17.30 3.72 -3.86
CA ALA A 74 18.07 2.48 -3.75
C ALA A 74 18.71 2.29 -2.37
N GLY A 75 19.10 3.39 -1.70
CA GLY A 75 19.63 3.39 -0.35
C GLY A 75 18.59 3.42 0.76
N THR A 76 17.29 3.34 0.43
CA THR A 76 16.21 3.35 1.41
C THR A 76 15.68 1.94 1.67
N SER A 77 15.66 1.52 2.93
CA SER A 77 14.95 0.29 3.33
C SER A 77 13.47 0.58 3.61
N VAL A 78 12.62 -0.41 3.35
CA VAL A 78 11.17 -0.35 3.58
C VAL A 78 10.77 -1.57 4.41
N THR A 79 10.30 -1.32 5.62
CA THR A 79 9.93 -2.38 6.58
C THR A 79 8.52 -2.16 7.10
N TYR A 80 7.76 -3.24 7.30
CA TYR A 80 6.48 -3.19 8.00
C TYR A 80 6.68 -3.54 9.47
N GLU A 81 6.20 -2.66 10.35
CA GLU A 81 6.25 -2.83 11.80
C GLU A 81 4.94 -3.48 12.26
N SER A 82 4.97 -4.77 12.59
CA SER A 82 3.74 -5.55 12.85
C SER A 82 2.92 -5.08 14.06
N GLU A 83 3.55 -4.45 15.05
CA GLU A 83 2.86 -3.97 16.26
C GLU A 83 1.99 -2.74 15.99
N SER A 84 2.51 -1.78 15.21
CA SER A 84 1.82 -0.53 14.84
C SER A 84 1.02 -0.66 13.54
N GLY A 85 1.44 -1.58 12.68
CA GLY A 85 0.98 -1.68 11.30
C GLY A 85 1.58 -0.60 10.38
N ASP A 86 2.57 0.15 10.85
CA ASP A 86 3.21 1.21 10.08
C ASP A 86 4.22 0.66 9.07
N VAL A 87 4.42 1.39 7.98
CA VAL A 87 5.56 1.18 7.09
C VAL A 87 6.64 2.21 7.42
N VAL A 88 7.83 1.71 7.73
CA VAL A 88 9.00 2.50 8.10
C VAL A 88 9.97 2.56 6.93
N LEU A 89 10.27 3.77 6.47
CA LEU A 89 11.34 4.06 5.53
C LEU A 89 12.59 4.48 6.32
N THR A 90 13.74 3.87 6.04
CA THR A 90 15.03 4.27 6.64
C THR A 90 16.02 4.59 5.54
N SER A 91 16.61 5.79 5.61
CA SER A 91 17.55 6.29 4.60
C SER A 91 18.59 7.22 5.22
N VAL A 92 19.76 7.30 4.59
CA VAL A 92 20.82 8.25 4.97
C VAL A 92 20.53 9.68 4.50
N THR A 93 19.52 9.88 3.65
CA THR A 93 19.18 11.19 3.11
C THR A 93 17.66 11.33 3.07
N ALA A 94 17.16 12.44 3.63
CA ALA A 94 15.75 12.80 3.52
C ALA A 94 15.44 13.32 2.11
N PHE A 95 14.28 12.94 1.58
CA PHE A 95 13.84 13.39 0.25
C PHE A 95 12.31 13.50 0.17
N ASP A 96 11.86 14.31 -0.78
CA ASP A 96 10.46 14.37 -1.18
C ASP A 96 10.15 13.21 -2.13
N GLY A 97 8.96 12.61 -2.03
CA GLY A 97 8.66 11.44 -2.83
C GLY A 97 7.27 10.88 -2.63
N SER A 98 7.10 9.65 -3.08
CA SER A 98 5.90 8.87 -2.84
C SER A 98 6.22 7.39 -2.77
N ILE A 99 5.43 6.67 -1.99
CA ILE A 99 5.41 5.21 -1.99
C ILE A 99 4.03 4.72 -2.40
N THR A 100 3.99 3.79 -3.35
CA THR A 100 2.77 3.16 -3.84
C THR A 100 2.76 1.71 -3.40
N PHE A 101 1.71 1.28 -2.70
CA PHE A 101 1.55 -0.08 -2.21
C PHE A 101 0.58 -0.87 -3.09
N PHE A 102 0.89 -2.14 -3.35
CA PHE A 102 0.06 -3.07 -4.12
C PHE A 102 -0.22 -4.33 -3.30
N GLY A 103 -1.42 -4.88 -3.48
CA GLY A 103 -1.85 -6.10 -2.80
C GLY A 103 -2.64 -5.82 -1.53
N GLN A 104 -3.95 -5.68 -1.67
CA GLN A 104 -4.90 -5.88 -0.58
C GLN A 104 -5.13 -7.39 -0.49
N GLN A 105 -4.36 -8.12 0.32
CA GLN A 105 -4.61 -9.55 0.46
C GLN A 105 -6.02 -9.76 1.03
N LYS A 106 -6.85 -10.48 0.27
CA LYS A 106 -8.16 -10.97 0.68
C LYS A 106 -7.95 -11.80 1.95
N ASP A 107 -8.80 -11.60 2.96
CA ASP A 107 -8.84 -12.49 4.11
C ASP A 107 -9.11 -13.92 3.58
N PRO A 108 -8.21 -14.90 3.78
CA PRO A 108 -8.40 -16.26 3.28
C PRO A 108 -9.64 -16.93 3.90
N THR A 109 -10.19 -16.37 4.99
CA THR A 109 -11.38 -16.89 5.68
C THR A 109 -12.71 -16.60 4.97
N GLN A 110 -12.73 -15.79 3.90
CA GLN A 110 -13.96 -15.51 3.14
C GLN A 110 -14.12 -16.34 1.85
N ALA A 111 -13.34 -17.39 1.65
CA ALA A 111 -13.50 -18.31 0.51
C ALA A 111 -14.49 -19.46 0.74
N VAL A 112 -15.15 -19.51 1.92
CA VAL A 112 -16.12 -20.57 2.23
C VAL A 112 -17.37 -19.96 2.86
N LYS A 113 -18.37 -19.66 2.02
CA LYS A 113 -19.80 -19.78 2.33
C LYS A 113 -20.56 -20.00 1.02
#